data_AF-A0A1V4X3G8-F1
#
_entry.id   AF-A0A1V4X3G8-F1
#
_cell.length_a   1.000
_cell.length_b   1.000
_cell.length_c   1.000
_cell.angle_alpha   90.00
_cell.angle_beta   90.00
_cell.angle_gamma   90.00
#
_symmetry.space_group_name_H-M   'P 1'
#
loop_
_entity.id
_entity.type
_entity.pdbx_description
1 polymer ?
#
loop_
_entity_poly.entity_id
_entity_poly.type
_entity_poly.pdbx_seq_one_letter_code
_entity_poly.pdbx_strand_id
1 'polypeptide(L)'
;MEDSGTLGNIPVMRQGERHRSGCMVCGADLAYSGTERDETCHYCGRVISTGTRCVNGHFVCSFCHSADALEIIKTVCLHGRQTDPVALMRTIRSHARFPLHGPEHHCLVPAVILSALKNSGYPVTDSQIVTAVKRGQTVTGGACSFLGACGAAIGVGIAVSVLTGATPYDGDKRQVVQRITQAVLGEIASYNAPRCCQRDSWLALKEAVGPVREQTGISLTVSRFACEQFDENKECIHDRCPLWPSEPTKT
;
A
#
# COMPACT_ATOMS: atom_id res chain seq x y z
N MET A 1 -15.23 6.82 -36.95
CA MET A 1 -16.13 7.69 -36.17
C MET A 1 -15.57 7.68 -34.76
N GLU A 2 -14.63 8.60 -34.54
CA GLU A 2 -13.86 8.73 -33.31
C GLU A 2 -14.77 9.37 -32.26
N ASP A 3 -15.05 8.63 -31.20
CA ASP A 3 -15.78 9.15 -30.06
C ASP A 3 -14.79 9.90 -29.18
N SER A 4 -14.82 11.22 -29.31
CA SER A 4 -14.03 12.18 -28.55
C SER A 4 -14.59 12.26 -27.14
N GLY A 5 -14.18 11.32 -26.30
CA GLY A 5 -14.47 11.27 -24.88
C GLY A 5 -13.97 12.53 -24.19
N THR A 6 -14.91 13.44 -23.93
CA THR A 6 -14.74 14.65 -23.15
C THR A 6 -14.13 14.31 -21.78
N LEU A 7 -13.08 15.04 -21.41
CA LEU A 7 -12.48 15.04 -20.09
C LEU A 7 -13.54 15.45 -19.07
N GLY A 8 -14.26 14.46 -18.54
CA GLY A 8 -15.26 14.66 -17.50
C GLY A 8 -14.63 15.33 -16.28
N ASN A 9 -15.24 16.45 -15.88
CA ASN A 9 -14.96 17.23 -14.67
C ASN A 9 -14.39 16.37 -13.52
N ILE A 10 -13.13 16.59 -13.17
CA ILE A 10 -12.60 16.12 -11.90
C ILE A 10 -13.31 16.94 -10.82
N PRO A 11 -14.13 16.34 -9.94
CA PRO A 11 -14.79 17.09 -8.89
C PRO A 11 -13.72 17.70 -7.98
N VAL A 12 -13.73 19.03 -7.88
CA VAL A 12 -12.91 19.77 -6.91
C VAL A 12 -13.27 19.24 -5.52
N MET A 13 -12.35 18.51 -4.92
CA MET A 13 -12.52 17.93 -3.59
C MET A 13 -12.83 19.06 -2.59
N ARG A 14 -14.01 19.01 -1.94
CA ARG A 14 -14.33 19.96 -0.86
C ARG A 14 -13.29 19.83 0.24
N GLN A 15 -12.66 20.95 0.59
CA GLN A 15 -11.68 21.06 1.66
C GLN A 15 -12.38 20.93 3.02
N GLY A 16 -12.58 19.68 3.46
CA GLY A 16 -12.91 19.34 4.84
C GLY A 16 -11.72 18.63 5.50
N GLU A 17 -11.64 18.71 6.82
CA GLU A 17 -10.65 18.00 7.62
C GLU A 17 -10.78 16.48 7.38
N ARG A 18 -9.68 15.83 6.98
CA ARG A 18 -9.65 14.36 6.74
C ARG A 18 -9.04 13.66 7.94
N HIS A 19 -9.74 12.65 8.45
CA HIS A 19 -9.23 11.87 9.57
C HIS A 19 -8.27 10.77 9.11
N ARG A 20 -7.17 10.57 9.83
CA ARG A 20 -6.13 9.56 9.53
C ARG A 20 -6.50 8.14 9.98
N SER A 21 -7.40 8.02 10.94
CA SER A 21 -7.91 6.77 11.50
C SER A 21 -9.44 6.81 11.57
N GLY A 22 -10.07 5.64 11.52
CA GLY A 22 -11.52 5.51 11.36
C GLY A 22 -12.00 6.00 9.99
N CYS A 23 -13.23 6.52 9.95
CA CYS A 23 -13.82 7.09 8.76
C CYS A 23 -13.09 8.36 8.30
N MET A 24 -12.65 8.42 7.04
CA MET A 24 -11.98 9.59 6.48
C MET A 24 -12.80 10.90 6.60
N VAL A 25 -14.15 10.79 6.61
CA VAL A 25 -15.07 11.93 6.66
C VAL A 25 -15.36 12.41 8.09
N CYS A 26 -15.48 11.50 9.06
CA CYS A 26 -15.97 11.86 10.39
C CYS A 26 -15.25 11.18 11.57
N GLY A 27 -14.16 10.44 11.33
CA GLY A 27 -13.35 9.77 12.34
C GLY A 27 -14.00 8.56 13.02
N ALA A 28 -15.30 8.33 12.82
CA ALA A 28 -16.04 7.24 13.44
C ALA A 28 -15.61 5.85 12.96
N ASP A 29 -15.88 4.81 13.76
CA ASP A 29 -15.48 3.44 13.46
C ASP A 29 -16.08 2.91 12.15
N LEU A 30 -15.33 2.03 11.48
CA LEU A 30 -15.74 1.35 10.27
C LEU A 30 -16.54 0.09 10.61
N ALA A 31 -17.66 -0.10 9.92
CA ALA A 31 -18.49 -1.30 9.96
C ALA A 31 -18.29 -2.10 8.67
N TYR A 32 -18.13 -3.42 8.83
CA TYR A 32 -17.95 -4.37 7.74
C TYR A 32 -19.14 -5.35 7.69
N SER A 33 -19.60 -5.64 6.49
CA SER A 33 -20.72 -6.54 6.19
C SER A 33 -20.21 -7.73 5.35
N GLY A 34 -20.75 -8.92 5.62
CA GLY A 34 -20.44 -10.14 4.84
C GLY A 34 -21.06 -10.15 3.44
N THR A 35 -22.04 -9.30 3.18
CA THR A 35 -22.64 -9.09 1.85
C THR A 35 -22.40 -7.67 1.40
N GLU A 36 -22.03 -7.50 0.13
CA GLU A 36 -21.86 -6.17 -0.46
C GLU A 36 -23.21 -5.48 -0.71
N ARG A 37 -23.19 -4.15 -0.70
CA ARG A 37 -24.31 -3.29 -1.10
C ARG A 37 -23.77 -2.11 -1.89
N ASP A 38 -24.62 -1.56 -2.74
CA ASP A 38 -24.31 -0.33 -3.45
C ASP A 38 -24.25 0.83 -2.46
N GLU A 39 -23.07 1.44 -2.35
CA GLU A 39 -22.83 2.62 -1.52
C GLU A 39 -22.33 3.78 -2.39
N THR A 40 -22.80 4.98 -2.10
CA THR A 40 -22.41 6.20 -2.82
C THR A 40 -21.20 6.84 -2.14
N CYS A 41 -20.11 7.00 -2.89
CA CYS A 41 -18.90 7.64 -2.37
C CYS A 41 -19.17 9.10 -1.98
N HIS A 42 -18.84 9.46 -0.73
CA HIS A 42 -19.05 10.80 -0.18
C HIS A 42 -18.35 11.90 -0.99
N TYR A 43 -17.19 11.63 -1.58
CA TYR A 43 -16.40 12.65 -2.29
C TYR A 43 -16.70 12.76 -3.78
N CYS A 44 -16.90 11.65 -4.49
CA CYS A 44 -17.06 11.66 -5.96
C CYS A 44 -18.47 11.27 -6.44
N GLY A 45 -19.37 10.85 -5.54
CA GLY A 45 -20.74 10.47 -5.88
C GLY A 45 -20.87 9.18 -6.69
N ARG A 46 -19.78 8.46 -6.99
CA ARG A 46 -19.84 7.16 -7.67
C ARG A 46 -20.46 6.11 -6.76
N VAL A 47 -21.34 5.29 -7.32
CA VAL A 47 -21.92 4.12 -6.66
C VAL A 47 -20.98 2.94 -6.86
N ILE A 48 -20.62 2.26 -5.78
CA ILE A 48 -19.74 1.10 -5.79
C ILE A 48 -20.28 0.05 -4.84
N SER A 49 -20.33 -1.20 -5.30
CA SER A 49 -20.62 -2.36 -4.45
C SER A 49 -19.51 -2.54 -3.41
N THR A 50 -19.85 -2.48 -2.14
CA THR A 50 -18.90 -2.59 -1.04
C THR A 50 -19.54 -3.21 0.20
N GLY A 51 -18.73 -3.92 0.98
CA GLY A 51 -19.10 -4.36 2.33
C GLY A 51 -18.70 -3.38 3.43
N THR A 52 -18.22 -2.17 3.12
CA THR A 52 -17.61 -1.27 4.12
C THR A 52 -18.25 0.12 4.14
N ARG A 53 -18.66 0.59 5.32
CA ARG A 53 -19.05 1.98 5.60
C ARG A 53 -18.81 2.31 7.06
N CYS A 54 -18.74 3.57 7.46
CA CYS A 54 -18.67 3.88 8.89
C CYS A 54 -20.03 3.75 9.59
N VAL A 55 -20.02 3.73 10.92
CA VAL A 55 -21.24 3.67 11.76
C VAL A 55 -22.22 4.85 11.51
N ASN A 56 -21.72 5.96 10.94
CA ASN A 56 -22.52 7.12 10.54
C ASN A 56 -22.96 7.07 9.06
N GLY A 57 -22.70 5.98 8.34
CA GLY A 57 -23.15 5.76 6.96
C GLY A 57 -22.24 6.32 5.86
N HIS A 58 -21.06 6.87 6.18
CA HIS A 58 -20.14 7.35 5.15
C HIS A 58 -19.40 6.20 4.47
N PHE A 59 -19.33 6.26 3.14
CA PHE A 59 -18.47 5.43 2.30
C PHE A 59 -17.52 6.31 1.47
N VAL A 60 -16.27 5.88 1.33
CA VAL A 60 -15.26 6.54 0.49
C VAL A 60 -14.58 5.48 -0.38
N CYS A 61 -14.68 5.65 -1.70
CA CYS A 61 -14.07 4.71 -2.63
C CYS A 61 -12.53 4.74 -2.58
N SER A 62 -11.88 3.64 -2.94
CA SER A 62 -10.41 3.50 -2.92
C SER A 62 -9.69 4.60 -3.72
N PHE A 63 -10.31 5.10 -4.80
CA PHE A 63 -9.78 6.20 -5.60
C PHE A 63 -9.72 7.52 -4.83
N CYS A 64 -10.82 7.91 -4.19
CA CYS A 64 -10.87 9.13 -3.38
C CYS A 64 -10.05 8.99 -2.09
N HIS A 65 -10.03 7.80 -1.50
CA HIS A 65 -9.25 7.49 -0.30
C HIS A 65 -7.76 7.77 -0.57
N SER A 66 -7.25 7.25 -1.70
CA SER A 66 -5.82 7.30 -2.01
C SER A 66 -5.33 8.62 -2.61
N ALA A 67 -6.22 9.55 -2.98
CA ALA A 67 -5.88 10.68 -3.85
C ALA A 67 -4.70 11.53 -3.35
N ASP A 68 -4.73 11.99 -2.10
CA ASP A 68 -3.63 12.81 -1.54
C ASP A 68 -2.35 11.99 -1.36
N ALA A 69 -2.50 10.75 -0.91
CA ALA A 69 -1.38 9.85 -0.66
C ALA A 69 -0.64 9.44 -1.94
N LEU A 70 -1.34 9.34 -3.07
CA LEU A 70 -0.71 9.03 -4.35
C LEU A 70 0.28 10.11 -4.77
N GLU A 71 -0.06 11.38 -4.60
CA GLU A 71 0.85 12.47 -4.91
C GLU A 71 2.05 12.47 -3.95
N ILE A 72 1.83 12.25 -2.65
CA ILE A 72 2.92 12.10 -1.67
C ILE A 72 3.86 10.95 -2.05
N ILE A 73 3.31 9.77 -2.39
CA ILE A 73 4.08 8.58 -2.79
C ILE A 73 4.93 8.91 -4.02
N LYS A 74 4.32 9.50 -5.07
CA LYS A 74 5.05 9.86 -6.30
C LYS A 74 6.16 10.86 -6.01
N THR A 75 5.87 11.95 -5.30
CA THR A 75 6.87 12.99 -4.99
C THR A 75 8.06 12.38 -4.25
N VAL A 76 7.84 11.59 -3.21
CA VAL A 76 8.93 10.98 -2.45
C VAL A 76 9.68 9.94 -3.29
N CYS A 77 8.98 9.07 -4.03
CA CYS A 77 9.64 8.00 -4.78
C CYS A 77 10.39 8.48 -6.04
N LEU A 78 9.98 9.60 -6.64
CA LEU A 78 10.62 10.16 -7.83
C LEU A 78 11.81 11.06 -7.48
N HIS A 79 11.79 11.72 -6.31
CA HIS A 79 12.81 12.70 -5.94
C HIS A 79 13.69 12.28 -4.75
N GLY A 80 13.23 11.34 -3.93
CA GLY A 80 13.98 10.78 -2.81
C GLY A 80 15.23 10.01 -3.26
N ARG A 81 16.22 9.93 -2.37
CA ARG A 81 17.55 9.35 -2.65
C ARG A 81 17.91 8.19 -1.74
N GLN A 82 17.01 7.82 -0.84
CA GLN A 82 17.20 6.72 0.09
C GLN A 82 17.25 5.40 -0.68
N THR A 83 18.22 4.56 -0.34
CA THR A 83 18.39 3.20 -0.87
C THR A 83 17.69 2.15 -0.01
N ASP A 84 17.19 2.55 1.17
CA ASP A 84 16.36 1.71 2.03
C ASP A 84 14.87 1.99 1.74
N PRO A 85 14.09 1.01 1.24
CA PRO A 85 12.67 1.19 0.97
C PRO A 85 11.86 1.44 2.25
N VAL A 86 12.31 1.01 3.43
CA VAL A 86 11.68 1.33 4.72
C VAL A 86 11.88 2.80 5.05
N ALA A 87 13.03 3.39 4.75
CA ALA A 87 13.25 4.82 4.97
C ALA A 87 12.32 5.68 4.09
N LEU A 88 12.14 5.30 2.82
CA LEU A 88 11.14 5.93 1.94
C LEU A 88 9.71 5.74 2.47
N MET A 89 9.36 4.51 2.88
CA MET A 89 8.05 4.20 3.47
C MET A 89 7.77 5.07 4.69
N ARG A 90 8.74 5.22 5.60
CA ARG A 90 8.60 6.05 6.81
C ARG A 90 8.44 7.54 6.46
N THR A 91 9.20 8.04 5.50
CA THR A 91 9.10 9.43 5.02
C THR A 91 7.71 9.72 4.44
N ILE A 92 7.14 8.79 3.68
CA ILE A 92 5.79 8.95 3.11
C ILE A 92 4.74 8.91 4.21
N ARG A 93 4.84 7.95 5.13
CA ARG A 93 3.84 7.70 6.18
C ARG A 93 3.87 8.75 7.31
N SER A 94 4.95 9.50 7.46
CA SER A 94 5.03 10.62 8.41
C SER A 94 4.23 11.85 7.94
N HIS A 95 3.77 11.89 6.69
CA HIS A 95 2.95 12.99 6.21
C HIS A 95 1.57 12.98 6.88
N ALA A 96 1.12 14.14 7.39
CA ALA A 96 -0.14 14.25 8.15
C ALA A 96 -1.38 13.79 7.36
N ARG A 97 -1.35 13.90 6.03
CA ARG A 97 -2.44 13.43 5.14
C ARG A 97 -2.31 11.96 4.71
N PHE A 98 -1.29 11.23 5.17
CA PHE A 98 -1.17 9.80 4.89
C PHE A 98 -1.96 9.00 5.95
N PRO A 99 -2.97 8.21 5.56
CA PRO A 99 -3.79 7.44 6.49
C PRO A 99 -2.98 6.36 7.22
N LEU A 100 -3.41 6.01 8.43
CA LEU A 100 -2.80 4.94 9.21
C LEU A 100 -2.94 3.57 8.54
N HIS A 101 -4.13 3.38 7.93
CA HIS A 101 -4.52 2.19 7.19
C HIS A 101 -5.28 2.58 5.94
N GLY A 102 -5.17 1.75 4.90
CA GLY A 102 -5.95 1.95 3.68
C GLY A 102 -5.20 1.54 2.41
N PRO A 103 -5.89 1.63 1.26
CA PRO A 103 -5.37 1.21 -0.05
C PRO A 103 -4.13 1.98 -0.52
N GLU A 104 -3.78 3.10 0.11
CA GLU A 104 -2.55 3.85 -0.14
C GLU A 104 -1.31 2.97 -0.01
N HIS A 105 -1.33 2.05 0.96
CA HIS A 105 -0.21 1.16 1.24
C HIS A 105 0.04 0.18 0.08
N HIS A 106 -0.98 -0.13 -0.71
CA HIS A 106 -0.87 -1.00 -1.88
C HIS A 106 -0.12 -0.31 -3.03
N CYS A 107 -0.18 1.03 -3.07
CA CYS A 107 0.60 1.87 -3.98
C CYS A 107 2.01 2.12 -3.44
N LEU A 108 2.12 2.29 -2.13
CA LEU A 108 3.36 2.59 -1.41
C LEU A 108 4.42 1.49 -1.61
N VAL A 109 4.08 0.24 -1.28
CA VAL A 109 5.03 -0.88 -1.28
C VAL A 109 5.75 -1.05 -2.62
N PRO A 110 5.07 -1.15 -3.79
CA PRO A 110 5.78 -1.32 -5.05
C PRO A 110 6.63 -0.09 -5.41
N ALA A 111 6.15 1.12 -5.09
CA ALA A 111 6.85 2.35 -5.42
C ALA A 111 8.17 2.50 -4.67
N VAL A 112 8.19 2.21 -3.36
CA VAL A 112 9.40 2.33 -2.55
C VAL A 112 10.43 1.26 -2.88
N ILE A 113 10.03 0.04 -3.27
CA ILE A 113 10.95 -0.99 -3.76
C ILE A 113 11.68 -0.51 -5.02
N LEU A 114 10.92 -0.04 -6.02
CA LEU A 114 11.47 0.43 -7.29
C LEU A 114 12.34 1.69 -7.11
N SER A 115 11.93 2.61 -6.25
CA SER A 115 12.69 3.83 -5.95
C SER A 115 14.00 3.52 -5.20
N ALA A 116 13.98 2.66 -4.18
CA ALA A 116 15.17 2.24 -3.47
C ALA A 116 16.17 1.52 -4.39
N LEU A 117 15.66 0.70 -5.31
CA LEU A 117 16.47 -0.02 -6.29
C LEU A 117 17.07 0.91 -7.35
N LYS A 118 16.29 1.91 -7.83
CA LYS A 118 16.79 3.01 -8.66
C LYS A 118 17.95 3.74 -7.98
N ASN A 119 17.75 4.12 -6.73
CA ASN A 119 18.74 4.85 -5.93
C ASN A 119 19.99 4.00 -5.63
N SER A 120 19.86 2.68 -5.68
CA SER A 120 20.97 1.73 -5.53
C SER A 120 21.71 1.44 -6.85
N GLY A 121 21.38 2.16 -7.93
CA GLY A 121 22.08 2.08 -9.21
C GLY A 121 21.49 1.12 -10.24
N TYR A 122 20.36 0.46 -9.95
CA TYR A 122 19.65 -0.32 -10.98
C TYR A 122 18.92 0.61 -11.96
N PRO A 123 18.84 0.28 -13.25
CA PRO A 123 18.18 1.13 -14.26
C PRO A 123 16.64 1.07 -14.20
N VAL A 124 16.06 1.49 -13.08
CA VAL A 124 14.61 1.70 -12.95
C VAL A 124 14.25 3.09 -13.46
N THR A 125 13.26 3.19 -14.35
CA THR A 125 12.77 4.47 -14.86
C THR A 125 11.68 5.08 -13.98
N ASP A 126 11.49 6.41 -14.08
CA ASP A 126 10.37 7.09 -13.43
C ASP A 126 9.01 6.56 -13.91
N SER A 127 8.92 6.17 -15.19
CA SER A 127 7.71 5.57 -15.75
C SER A 127 7.41 4.20 -15.13
N GLN A 128 8.41 3.41 -14.75
CA GLN A 128 8.23 2.16 -14.01
C GLN A 128 7.70 2.43 -12.60
N ILE A 129 8.24 3.41 -11.88
CA ILE A 129 7.74 3.82 -10.54
C ILE A 129 6.28 4.27 -10.63
N VAL A 130 5.94 5.13 -11.60
CA VAL A 130 4.55 5.58 -11.83
C VAL A 130 3.64 4.42 -12.21
N THR A 131 4.12 3.46 -13.00
CA THR A 131 3.36 2.25 -13.37
C THR A 131 3.07 1.37 -12.16
N ALA A 132 4.06 1.18 -11.28
CA ALA A 132 3.90 0.47 -10.02
C ALA A 132 2.82 1.12 -9.13
N VAL A 133 2.85 2.44 -8.99
CA VAL A 133 1.81 3.20 -8.25
C VAL A 133 0.43 2.97 -8.87
N LYS A 134 0.31 3.11 -10.19
CA LYS A 134 -0.97 2.90 -10.90
C LYS A 134 -1.53 1.47 -10.73
N ARG A 135 -0.67 0.45 -10.79
CA ARG A 135 -1.07 -0.95 -10.54
C ARG A 135 -1.45 -1.17 -9.08
N GLY A 136 -0.74 -0.56 -8.13
CA GLY A 136 -1.10 -0.63 -6.71
C GLY A 136 -2.49 -0.03 -6.43
N GLN A 137 -2.85 1.04 -7.16
CA GLN A 137 -4.14 1.72 -7.02
C GLN A 137 -5.34 0.83 -7.42
N THR A 138 -5.12 -0.21 -8.23
CA THR A 138 -6.19 -1.15 -8.61
C THR A 138 -6.49 -2.17 -7.51
N VAL A 139 -5.66 -2.25 -6.45
CA VAL A 139 -5.87 -3.15 -5.31
C VAL A 139 -6.78 -2.46 -4.30
N THR A 140 -8.01 -2.95 -4.17
CA THR A 140 -9.05 -2.34 -3.33
C THR A 140 -8.73 -2.41 -1.83
N GLY A 141 -9.23 -1.43 -1.07
CA GLY A 141 -9.20 -1.50 0.39
C GLY A 141 -9.88 -2.77 0.90
N GLY A 142 -9.29 -3.40 1.91
CA GLY A 142 -9.81 -4.66 2.47
C GLY A 142 -9.44 -5.92 1.66
N ALA A 143 -8.65 -5.82 0.59
CA ALA A 143 -8.18 -6.98 -0.19
C ALA A 143 -7.55 -8.08 0.68
N CYS A 144 -6.86 -7.70 1.78
CA CYS A 144 -6.28 -8.63 2.74
C CYS A 144 -7.29 -9.61 3.37
N SER A 145 -8.56 -9.24 3.46
CA SER A 145 -9.61 -10.08 4.05
C SER A 145 -10.67 -10.50 3.03
N PHE A 146 -11.14 -9.57 2.19
CA PHE A 146 -12.23 -9.84 1.24
C PHE A 146 -11.78 -10.61 0.00
N LEU A 147 -10.52 -10.40 -0.44
CA LEU A 147 -9.94 -11.11 -1.58
C LEU A 147 -8.92 -12.17 -1.17
N GLY A 148 -8.63 -12.28 0.14
CA GLY A 148 -7.66 -13.23 0.70
C GLY A 148 -6.20 -12.92 0.38
N ALA A 149 -5.88 -11.73 -0.15
CA ALA A 149 -4.53 -11.37 -0.55
C ALA A 149 -4.18 -9.95 -0.06
N CYS A 150 -3.22 -9.87 0.86
CA CYS A 150 -2.77 -8.58 1.39
C CYS A 150 -2.19 -7.70 0.27
N GLY A 151 -2.66 -6.46 0.18
CA GLY A 151 -2.21 -5.54 -0.87
C GLY A 151 -0.73 -5.17 -0.75
N ALA A 152 -0.09 -5.34 0.41
CA ALA A 152 1.36 -5.23 0.54
C ALA A 152 2.08 -6.39 -0.18
N ALA A 153 1.61 -7.63 -0.04
CA ALA A 153 2.16 -8.78 -0.78
C ALA A 153 1.95 -8.65 -2.28
N ILE A 154 0.74 -8.25 -2.70
CA ILE A 154 0.45 -7.94 -4.11
C ILE A 154 1.39 -6.82 -4.60
N GLY A 155 1.67 -5.82 -3.76
CA GLY A 155 2.62 -4.75 -4.02
C GLY A 155 4.02 -5.27 -4.38
N VAL A 156 4.55 -6.27 -3.67
CA VAL A 156 5.85 -6.88 -4.03
C VAL A 156 5.77 -7.54 -5.40
N GLY A 157 4.69 -8.29 -5.67
CA GLY A 157 4.43 -8.88 -6.98
C GLY A 157 4.37 -7.84 -8.11
N ILE A 158 3.71 -6.70 -7.86
CA ILE A 158 3.65 -5.58 -8.80
C ILE A 158 5.05 -5.05 -9.09
N ALA A 159 5.89 -4.81 -8.07
CA ALA A 159 7.26 -4.35 -8.28
C ALA A 159 8.05 -5.31 -9.15
N VAL A 160 8.03 -6.61 -8.84
CA VAL A 160 8.75 -7.64 -9.61
C VAL A 160 8.21 -7.76 -11.04
N SER A 161 6.89 -7.69 -11.23
CA SER A 161 6.29 -7.69 -12.56
C SER A 161 6.76 -6.49 -13.41
N VAL A 162 6.85 -5.31 -12.81
CA VAL A 162 7.36 -4.10 -13.47
C VAL A 162 8.86 -4.23 -13.78
N LEU A 163 9.65 -4.81 -12.89
CA LEU A 163 11.09 -5.02 -13.08
C LEU A 163 11.40 -6.00 -14.21
N THR A 164 10.68 -7.11 -14.26
CA THR A 164 10.92 -8.21 -15.21
C THR A 164 10.17 -8.03 -16.53
N GLY A 165 9.28 -7.04 -16.61
CA GLY A 165 8.38 -6.83 -17.74
C GLY A 165 7.45 -8.02 -17.95
N ALA A 166 7.00 -8.67 -16.86
CA ALA A 166 6.14 -9.85 -16.94
C ALA A 166 4.77 -9.51 -17.55
N THR A 167 4.33 -10.30 -18.52
CA THR A 167 2.98 -10.24 -19.11
C THR A 167 2.23 -11.56 -18.89
N PRO A 168 0.90 -11.60 -19.15
CA PRO A 168 0.13 -12.84 -19.08
C PRO A 168 0.63 -13.95 -20.03
N TYR A 169 1.40 -13.60 -21.06
CA TYR A 169 1.93 -14.54 -22.05
C TYR A 169 3.34 -15.05 -21.71
N ASP A 170 3.99 -14.49 -20.68
CA ASP A 170 5.31 -14.91 -20.22
C ASP A 170 5.20 -15.96 -19.10
N GLY A 171 5.09 -17.25 -19.46
CA GLY A 171 4.90 -18.34 -18.50
C GLY A 171 5.88 -18.29 -17.31
N ASP A 172 7.17 -18.19 -17.60
CA ASP A 172 8.23 -18.20 -16.59
C ASP A 172 8.18 -16.96 -15.68
N LYS A 173 8.07 -15.77 -16.28
CA LYS A 173 8.02 -14.51 -15.51
C LYS A 173 6.76 -14.41 -14.68
N ARG A 174 5.61 -14.82 -15.23
CA ARG A 174 4.33 -14.89 -14.50
C ARG A 174 4.45 -15.83 -13.31
N GLN A 175 5.07 -16.99 -13.49
CA GLN A 175 5.28 -17.96 -12.42
C GLN A 175 6.17 -17.39 -11.30
N VAL A 176 7.26 -16.70 -11.66
CA VAL A 176 8.15 -16.01 -10.71
C VAL A 176 7.37 -14.97 -9.89
N VAL A 177 6.64 -14.07 -10.56
CA VAL A 177 5.82 -13.03 -9.90
C VAL A 177 4.82 -13.64 -8.92
N GLN A 178 4.13 -14.72 -9.32
CA GLN A 178 3.13 -15.37 -8.48
C GLN A 178 3.74 -16.08 -7.27
N ARG A 179 4.85 -16.79 -7.44
CA ARG A 179 5.56 -17.43 -6.33
C ARG A 179 6.07 -16.42 -5.30
N ILE A 180 6.62 -15.29 -5.76
CA ILE A 180 7.09 -14.23 -4.86
C ILE A 180 5.91 -13.64 -4.10
N THR A 181 4.81 -13.32 -4.80
CA THR A 181 3.59 -12.82 -4.16
C THR A 181 3.06 -13.79 -3.10
N GLN A 182 3.04 -15.09 -3.42
CA GLN A 182 2.64 -16.16 -2.50
C GLN A 182 3.56 -16.23 -1.27
N ALA A 183 4.89 -16.20 -1.46
CA ALA A 183 5.84 -16.29 -0.36
C ALA A 183 5.68 -15.13 0.62
N VAL A 184 5.58 -13.89 0.09
CA VAL A 184 5.33 -12.70 0.92
C VAL A 184 3.97 -12.77 1.63
N LEU A 185 2.94 -13.25 0.94
CA LEU A 185 1.62 -13.45 1.55
C LEU A 185 1.68 -14.49 2.67
N GLY A 186 2.45 -15.55 2.49
CA GLY A 186 2.68 -16.58 3.51
C GLY A 186 3.33 -16.03 4.77
N GLU A 187 4.35 -15.17 4.64
CA GLU A 187 4.97 -14.50 5.79
C GLU A 187 3.96 -13.60 6.53
N ILE A 188 3.20 -12.78 5.80
CA ILE A 188 2.17 -11.93 6.41
C ILE A 188 1.10 -12.78 7.10
N ALA A 189 0.63 -13.85 6.46
CA ALA A 189 -0.40 -14.74 6.98
C ALA A 189 0.07 -15.61 8.16
N SER A 190 1.37 -15.70 8.42
CA SER A 190 1.90 -16.41 9.60
C SER A 190 1.53 -15.72 10.92
N TYR A 191 1.14 -14.44 10.88
CA TYR A 191 0.69 -13.69 12.04
C TYR A 191 -0.82 -13.84 12.25
N ASN A 192 -1.21 -14.43 13.38
CA ASN A 192 -2.59 -14.31 13.88
C ASN A 192 -2.81 -12.90 14.44
N ALA A 193 -3.16 -11.98 13.54
CA ALA A 193 -3.25 -10.56 13.82
C ALA A 193 -4.38 -9.89 13.00
N PRO A 194 -5.13 -8.95 13.61
CA PRO A 194 -5.99 -8.06 12.84
C PRO A 194 -5.15 -7.05 12.01
N ARG A 195 -5.85 -6.21 11.24
CA ARG A 195 -5.28 -5.29 10.25
C ARG A 195 -4.13 -4.45 10.82
N CYS A 196 -2.99 -4.43 10.13
CA CYS A 196 -1.95 -3.42 10.36
C CYS A 196 -1.12 -3.17 9.10
N CYS A 197 -1.48 -2.14 8.33
CA CYS A 197 -0.76 -1.80 7.11
C CYS A 197 0.74 -1.47 7.33
N GLN A 198 1.13 -0.95 8.51
CA GLN A 198 2.55 -0.73 8.82
C GLN A 198 3.34 -2.04 8.92
N ARG A 199 2.85 -2.98 9.73
CA ARG A 199 3.49 -4.29 9.92
C ARG A 199 3.56 -5.02 8.60
N ASP A 200 2.44 -5.10 7.90
CA ASP A 200 2.33 -5.88 6.68
C ASP A 200 3.16 -5.26 5.54
N SER A 201 3.24 -3.92 5.44
CA SER A 201 4.17 -3.26 4.51
C SER A 201 5.63 -3.53 4.88
N TRP A 202 6.02 -3.47 6.16
CA TRP A 202 7.40 -3.74 6.55
C TRP A 202 7.81 -5.20 6.30
N LEU A 203 6.94 -6.16 6.65
CA LEU A 203 7.13 -7.58 6.33
C LEU A 203 7.29 -7.78 4.83
N ALA A 204 6.41 -7.17 4.03
CA ALA A 204 6.50 -7.24 2.57
C ALA A 204 7.83 -6.69 2.02
N LEU A 205 8.30 -5.55 2.54
CA LEU A 205 9.59 -4.98 2.13
C LEU A 205 10.77 -5.86 2.55
N LYS A 206 10.74 -6.44 3.75
CA LYS A 206 11.74 -7.39 4.24
C LYS A 206 11.82 -8.62 3.33
N GLU A 207 10.68 -9.24 3.04
CA GLU A 207 10.62 -10.43 2.20
C GLU A 207 10.92 -10.13 0.72
N ALA A 208 10.80 -8.88 0.27
CA ALA A 208 11.18 -8.49 -1.09
C ALA A 208 12.69 -8.52 -1.34
N VAL A 209 13.55 -8.48 -0.31
CA VAL A 209 15.01 -8.39 -0.47
C VAL A 209 15.59 -9.56 -1.27
N GLY A 210 15.22 -10.80 -0.92
CA GLY A 210 15.70 -12.00 -1.59
C GLY A 210 15.31 -12.02 -3.08
N PRO A 211 14.01 -11.92 -3.40
CA PRO A 211 13.54 -11.84 -4.78
C PRO A 211 14.15 -10.68 -5.59
N VAL A 212 14.26 -9.48 -5.01
CA VAL A 212 14.88 -8.34 -5.71
C VAL A 212 16.34 -8.64 -6.04
N ARG A 213 17.09 -9.20 -5.08
CA ARG A 213 18.48 -9.61 -5.29
C ARG A 213 18.60 -10.68 -6.38
N GLU A 214 17.73 -11.68 -6.39
CA GLU A 214 17.71 -12.71 -7.43
C GLU A 214 17.44 -12.14 -8.82
N GLN A 215 16.53 -11.16 -8.93
CA GLN A 215 16.18 -10.57 -10.23
C GLN A 215 17.18 -9.54 -10.73
N THR A 216 17.96 -8.91 -9.85
CA THR A 216 18.74 -7.69 -10.18
C THR A 216 20.21 -7.74 -9.79
N GLY A 217 20.62 -8.68 -8.95
CA GLY A 217 21.94 -8.73 -8.33
C GLY A 217 22.15 -7.73 -7.18
N ILE A 218 21.20 -6.81 -6.93
CA ILE A 218 21.31 -5.79 -5.89
C ILE A 218 20.54 -6.22 -4.64
N SER A 219 21.22 -6.23 -3.50
CA SER A 219 20.59 -6.46 -2.20
C SER A 219 20.18 -5.13 -1.58
N LEU A 220 18.88 -4.90 -1.43
CA LEU A 220 18.36 -3.74 -0.70
C LEU A 220 18.59 -3.90 0.80
N THR A 221 18.90 -2.80 1.49
CA THR A 221 18.90 -2.76 2.95
C THR A 221 17.51 -2.45 3.44
N VAL A 222 16.94 -3.27 4.32
CA VAL A 222 15.63 -3.04 4.93
C VAL A 222 15.82 -2.87 6.42
N SER A 223 15.80 -1.62 6.89
CA SER A 223 15.99 -1.35 8.31
C SER A 223 14.77 -1.79 9.12
N ARG A 224 15.01 -2.34 10.31
CA ARG A 224 14.00 -2.43 11.36
C ARG A 224 13.88 -1.07 12.06
N PHE A 225 12.69 -0.72 12.51
CA PHE A 225 12.45 0.45 13.35
C PHE A 225 11.49 0.10 14.49
N ALA A 226 11.53 0.86 15.58
CA ALA A 226 10.52 0.75 16.64
C ALA A 226 9.23 1.42 16.15
N CYS A 227 8.12 0.67 16.16
CA CYS A 227 6.81 1.20 15.80
C CYS A 227 6.34 2.19 16.85
N GLU A 228 5.88 3.38 16.44
CA GLU A 228 5.22 4.36 17.32
C GLU A 228 3.69 4.38 17.10
N GLN A 229 3.19 3.70 16.07
CA GLN A 229 1.76 3.64 15.72
C GLN A 229 0.92 2.80 16.71
N PHE A 230 1.53 2.07 17.65
CA PHE A 230 0.78 1.14 18.52
C PHE A 230 -0.29 1.85 19.36
N ASP A 231 -0.07 3.10 19.74
CA ASP A 231 -1.05 3.91 20.50
C ASP A 231 -2.25 4.34 19.66
N GLU A 232 -2.07 4.50 18.35
CA GLU A 232 -3.13 4.95 17.42
C GLU A 232 -3.88 3.78 16.76
N ASN A 233 -3.34 2.56 16.84
CA ASN A 233 -3.90 1.38 16.19
C ASN A 233 -4.64 0.48 17.20
N LYS A 234 -5.97 0.60 17.25
CA LYS A 234 -6.86 -0.24 18.09
C LYS A 234 -6.68 -1.74 17.83
N GLU A 235 -6.22 -2.12 16.63
CA GLU A 235 -5.97 -3.51 16.21
C GLU A 235 -4.55 -4.01 16.52
N CYS A 236 -3.73 -3.25 17.25
CA CYS A 236 -2.34 -3.59 17.52
C CYS A 236 -2.20 -4.90 18.34
N ILE A 237 -1.30 -5.77 17.89
CA ILE A 237 -0.95 -7.03 18.58
C ILE A 237 0.19 -6.89 19.59
N HIS A 238 0.64 -5.66 19.84
CA HIS A 238 1.66 -5.29 20.83
C HIS A 238 2.96 -6.08 20.71
N ASP A 239 3.41 -6.72 21.78
CA ASP A 239 4.65 -7.49 21.93
C ASP A 239 4.79 -8.65 20.93
N ARG A 240 3.69 -9.13 20.35
CA ARG A 240 3.69 -10.12 19.26
C ARG A 240 4.07 -9.54 17.89
N CYS A 241 4.20 -8.22 17.77
CA CYS A 241 4.57 -7.55 16.52
C CYS A 241 6.09 -7.50 16.34
N PRO A 242 6.63 -7.82 15.15
CA PRO A 242 8.09 -7.74 14.91
C PRO A 242 8.64 -6.31 15.02
N LEU A 243 7.77 -5.30 14.95
CA LEU A 243 8.11 -3.88 15.11
C LEU A 243 7.84 -3.35 16.52
N TRP A 244 7.47 -4.19 17.49
CA TRP A 244 7.27 -3.75 18.87
C TRP A 244 8.56 -3.09 19.40
N PRO A 245 8.48 -1.92 20.07
CA PRO A 245 9.64 -1.34 20.73
C PRO A 245 10.17 -2.34 21.76
N SER A 246 11.38 -2.82 21.56
CA SER A 246 12.15 -3.48 22.63
C SER A 246 12.55 -2.39 23.63
N GLU A 247 12.45 -2.65 24.94
CA GLU A 247 12.95 -1.71 25.95
C GLU A 247 14.38 -1.28 25.59
N PRO A 248 14.77 0.00 25.81
CA PRO A 248 16.17 0.33 25.82
C PRO A 248 16.83 -0.55 26.88
N THR A 249 17.76 -1.41 26.47
CA THR A 249 18.67 -2.09 27.41
C THR A 249 19.22 -0.99 28.31
N LYS A 250 18.83 -1.00 29.59
CA LYS A 250 19.49 -0.20 30.63
C LYS A 250 20.93 -0.70 30.69
N THR A 251 21.82 -0.05 29.94
CA THR A 251 23.27 -0.10 30.15
C THR A 251 23.62 0.58 31.45
#